data_AF-A0A5K0WH98-F1
#
_entry.id   AF-A0A5K0WH98-F1
#
_cell.length_a   1.000
_cell.length_b   1.000
_cell.length_c   1.000
_cell.angle_alpha   90.00
_cell.angle_beta   90.00
_cell.angle_gamma   90.00
#
_symmetry.space_group_name_H-M   'P 1'
#
loop_
_entity.id
_entity.type
_entity.pdbx_description
1 polymer ?
#
loop_
_entity_poly.entity_id
_entity_poly.type
_entity_poly.pdbx_seq_one_letter_code
_entity_poly.pdbx_strand_id
1 'polypeptide(L)'
;LASREHTKKIVFLLDKVFQKINVAKEIDLIAYTAGPGLVGSLLVGATFACSLGFSLNIPVLPVNHMEAHLLSPMLECKSIEFPFIALLVSGKHTQIIAVYNLGKYEILGNSLDDAAGEAFDKVSKMLGLKYPNGRELSNLASKGIKDYFYFPRPMINHSNLNF
;
A
#
# COMPACT_ATOMS: atom_id res chain seq x y z
N LEU A 1 14.83 -12.70 -3.34
CA LEU A 1 15.08 -12.28 -1.93
C LEU A 1 13.78 -12.08 -1.15
N ALA A 2 12.89 -11.19 -1.59
CA ALA A 2 11.62 -10.90 -0.90
C ALA A 2 10.75 -12.15 -0.61
N SER A 3 10.44 -12.96 -1.62
CA SER A 3 9.66 -14.20 -1.46
C SER A 3 10.23 -15.13 -0.37
N ARG A 4 11.56 -15.32 -0.35
CA ARG A 4 12.26 -16.13 0.67
C ARG A 4 12.06 -15.59 2.08
N GLU A 5 12.09 -14.27 2.25
CA GLU A 5 11.86 -13.66 3.56
C GLU A 5 10.39 -13.75 3.96
N HIS A 6 9.43 -13.66 3.03
CA HIS A 6 8.02 -13.96 3.33
C HIS A 6 7.85 -15.38 3.85
N THR A 7 8.44 -16.39 3.19
CA THR A 7 8.34 -17.80 3.61
C THR A 7 8.88 -18.01 5.02
N LYS A 8 10.02 -17.40 5.36
CA LYS A 8 10.61 -17.50 6.70
C LYS A 8 9.77 -16.79 7.78
N LYS A 9 9.11 -15.68 7.43
CA LYS A 9 8.45 -14.82 8.40
C LYS A 9 6.99 -15.17 8.63
N ILE A 10 6.27 -15.68 7.63
CA ILE A 10 4.82 -15.84 7.72
C ILE A 10 4.39 -16.77 8.87
N VAL A 11 5.02 -17.94 8.99
CA VAL A 11 4.76 -18.90 10.10
C VAL A 11 5.12 -18.29 11.44
N PHE A 12 6.32 -17.71 11.54
CA PHE A 12 6.81 -17.08 12.75
C PHE A 12 5.92 -15.92 13.24
N LEU A 13 5.38 -15.13 12.31
CA LEU A 13 4.46 -14.05 12.64
C LEU A 13 3.11 -14.60 13.10
N LEU A 14 2.59 -15.65 12.46
CA LEU A 14 1.35 -16.29 12.88
C LEU A 14 1.47 -16.85 14.30
N ASP A 15 2.54 -17.59 14.58
CA ASP A 15 2.80 -18.13 15.92
C ASP A 15 2.82 -17.03 16.99
N LYS A 16 3.47 -15.89 16.68
CA LYS A 16 3.50 -14.74 17.56
C LYS A 16 2.12 -14.10 17.78
N VAL A 17 1.27 -14.09 16.77
CA VAL A 17 -0.10 -13.56 16.89
C VAL A 17 -0.95 -14.50 17.74
N PHE A 18 -0.87 -15.80 17.50
CA PHE A 18 -1.62 -16.83 18.25
C PHE A 18 -1.15 -17.01 19.69
N GLN A 19 0.11 -16.71 20.01
CA GLN A 19 0.56 -16.64 21.40
C GLN A 19 -0.02 -15.44 22.16
N LYS A 20 -0.28 -14.34 21.46
CA LYS A 20 -0.80 -13.11 22.08
C LYS A 20 -2.31 -13.10 22.25
N ILE A 21 -3.01 -13.84 21.40
CA ILE A 21 -4.46 -13.85 21.36
C ILE A 21 -4.89 -15.30 21.13
N ASN A 22 -5.81 -15.82 21.94
CA ASN A 22 -6.28 -17.22 21.89
C ASN A 22 -7.23 -17.47 20.68
N VAL A 23 -6.89 -16.93 19.50
CA VAL A 23 -7.77 -16.78 18.30
C VAL A 23 -7.95 -18.07 17.54
N ALA A 24 -7.13 -19.10 17.76
CA ALA A 24 -7.15 -20.30 16.93
C ALA A 24 -8.52 -21.02 16.89
N LYS A 25 -9.46 -20.68 17.78
CA LYS A 25 -10.83 -21.21 17.80
C LYS A 25 -11.93 -20.23 17.30
N GLU A 26 -11.57 -19.03 16.85
CA GLU A 26 -12.53 -17.96 16.50
C GLU A 26 -12.28 -17.33 15.12
N ILE A 27 -11.51 -17.98 14.23
CA ILE A 27 -11.27 -17.46 12.87
C ILE A 27 -12.38 -17.95 11.95
N ASP A 28 -13.24 -17.05 11.49
CA ASP A 28 -14.32 -17.37 10.54
C ASP A 28 -13.91 -17.18 9.06
N LEU A 29 -12.85 -16.43 8.79
CA LEU A 29 -12.42 -16.05 7.44
C LEU A 29 -10.92 -15.74 7.40
N ILE A 30 -10.25 -16.13 6.31
CA ILE A 30 -8.87 -15.71 6.02
C ILE A 30 -8.86 -14.85 4.76
N ALA A 31 -8.41 -13.59 4.87
CA ALA A 31 -8.17 -12.74 3.71
C ALA A 31 -6.68 -12.72 3.34
N TYR A 32 -6.36 -12.71 2.04
CA TYR A 32 -4.98 -12.57 1.55
C TYR A 32 -4.89 -11.66 0.34
N THR A 33 -3.76 -10.98 0.17
CA THR A 33 -3.51 -10.16 -1.02
C THR A 33 -3.27 -11.03 -2.25
N ALA A 34 -4.15 -10.93 -3.24
CA ALA A 34 -4.03 -11.65 -4.51
C ALA A 34 -3.26 -10.87 -5.59
N GLY A 35 -3.16 -9.55 -5.45
CA GLY A 35 -2.39 -8.68 -6.33
C GLY A 35 -2.95 -7.26 -6.39
N PRO A 36 -2.31 -6.34 -7.12
CA PRO A 36 -1.03 -6.50 -7.81
C PRO A 36 0.17 -6.61 -6.84
N GLY A 37 1.32 -7.08 -7.33
CA GLY A 37 2.53 -7.24 -6.53
C GLY A 37 3.54 -8.21 -7.15
N LEU A 38 4.63 -8.47 -6.42
CA LEU A 38 5.63 -9.44 -6.85
C LEU A 38 5.05 -10.85 -6.78
N VAL A 39 4.93 -11.52 -7.92
CA VAL A 39 4.32 -12.86 -8.05
C VAL A 39 4.85 -13.86 -7.01
N GLY A 40 6.18 -13.92 -6.82
CA GLY A 40 6.79 -14.84 -5.86
C GLY A 40 6.45 -14.53 -4.40
N SER A 41 6.18 -13.27 -4.04
CA SER A 41 5.73 -12.90 -2.69
C SER A 41 4.24 -13.16 -2.50
N LEU A 42 3.43 -12.85 -3.52
CA LEU A 42 1.98 -13.09 -3.51
C LEU A 42 1.66 -14.58 -3.39
N LEU A 43 2.39 -15.42 -4.14
CA LEU A 43 2.22 -16.87 -4.07
C LEU A 43 2.46 -17.43 -2.66
N VAL A 44 3.45 -16.91 -1.93
CA VAL A 44 3.70 -17.35 -0.54
C VAL A 44 2.51 -17.04 0.36
N GLY A 45 1.96 -15.82 0.27
CA GLY A 45 0.76 -15.45 1.05
C GLY A 45 -0.48 -16.25 0.65
N ALA A 46 -0.72 -16.39 -0.66
CA ALA A 46 -1.86 -17.13 -1.20
C ALA A 46 -1.82 -18.61 -0.81
N THR A 47 -0.68 -19.28 -1.03
CA THR A 47 -0.50 -20.70 -0.66
C THR A 47 -0.71 -20.91 0.84
N PHE A 48 -0.10 -20.06 1.67
CA PHE A 48 -0.26 -20.14 3.11
C PHE A 48 -1.72 -19.97 3.55
N ALA A 49 -2.40 -18.92 3.06
CA ALA A 49 -3.79 -18.62 3.40
C ALA A 49 -4.74 -19.73 2.95
N CYS A 50 -4.61 -20.22 1.72
CA CYS A 50 -5.43 -21.31 1.19
C CYS A 50 -5.21 -22.62 1.93
N SER A 51 -3.95 -22.99 2.23
CA SER A 51 -3.65 -24.20 2.99
C SER A 51 -4.17 -24.12 4.43
N LEU A 52 -4.05 -22.96 5.08
CA LEU A 52 -4.57 -22.76 6.44
C LEU A 52 -6.11 -22.78 6.46
N GLY A 53 -6.75 -22.11 5.51
CA GLY A 53 -8.22 -22.12 5.39
C GLY A 53 -8.78 -23.51 5.10
N PHE A 54 -8.10 -24.27 4.24
CA PHE A 54 -8.43 -25.68 4.01
C PHE A 54 -8.30 -26.52 5.29
N SER A 55 -7.20 -26.34 6.04
CA SER A 55 -6.95 -27.06 7.30
C SER A 55 -7.98 -26.73 8.40
N LEU A 56 -8.46 -25.50 8.45
CA LEU A 56 -9.44 -25.03 9.43
C LEU A 56 -10.89 -25.19 8.94
N ASN A 57 -11.11 -25.59 7.69
CA ASN A 57 -12.40 -25.65 7.02
C ASN A 57 -13.16 -24.31 7.05
N ILE A 58 -12.46 -23.22 6.72
CA ILE A 58 -13.00 -21.86 6.68
C ILE A 58 -12.77 -21.18 5.33
N PRO A 59 -13.65 -20.23 4.93
CA PRO A 59 -13.50 -19.51 3.68
C PRO A 59 -12.19 -18.70 3.60
N VAL A 60 -11.69 -18.57 2.37
CA VAL A 60 -10.50 -17.77 2.06
C VAL A 60 -10.86 -16.74 1.00
N LEU A 61 -10.60 -15.47 1.27
CA LEU A 61 -10.96 -14.33 0.43
C LEU A 61 -9.72 -13.71 -0.23
N PRO A 62 -9.60 -13.75 -1.58
CA PRO A 62 -8.61 -12.97 -2.29
C PRO A 62 -8.96 -11.48 -2.26
N VAL A 63 -7.99 -10.64 -1.93
CA VAL A 63 -8.15 -9.18 -1.81
C VAL A 63 -7.23 -8.47 -2.78
N ASN A 64 -7.75 -7.45 -3.48
CA ASN A 64 -6.94 -6.57 -4.31
C ASN A 64 -6.14 -5.60 -3.42
N HIS A 65 -4.83 -5.56 -3.60
CA HIS A 65 -3.89 -4.73 -2.85
C HIS A 65 -4.25 -3.23 -2.91
N MET A 66 -4.63 -2.76 -4.09
CA MET A 66 -4.97 -1.35 -4.31
C MET A 66 -6.33 -1.00 -3.70
N GLU A 67 -7.29 -1.91 -3.79
CA GLU A 67 -8.60 -1.76 -3.12
C GLU A 67 -8.42 -1.73 -1.59
N ALA A 68 -7.55 -2.58 -1.04
CA ALA A 68 -7.23 -2.56 0.39
C ALA A 68 -6.61 -1.21 0.81
N HIS A 69 -5.72 -0.64 0.01
CA HIS A 69 -5.18 0.71 0.25
C HIS A 69 -6.25 1.80 0.17
N LEU A 70 -7.19 1.67 -0.75
CA LEU A 70 -8.28 2.62 -0.96
C LEU A 70 -9.25 2.64 0.24
N LEU A 71 -9.56 1.47 0.79
CA LEU A 71 -10.55 1.28 1.84
C LEU A 71 -9.96 1.34 3.25
N SER A 72 -8.64 1.22 3.43
CA SER A 72 -8.03 1.21 4.77
C SER A 72 -8.37 2.42 5.65
N PRO A 73 -8.52 3.66 5.13
CA PRO A 73 -8.91 4.79 5.97
C PRO A 73 -10.30 4.62 6.62
N MET A 74 -11.19 3.84 6.02
CA MET A 74 -12.53 3.57 6.56
C MET A 74 -12.50 2.71 7.83
N LEU A 75 -11.37 2.04 8.14
CA LEU A 75 -11.21 1.28 9.38
C LEU A 75 -11.15 2.20 10.61
N GLU A 76 -10.54 3.38 10.47
CA GLU A 76 -10.38 4.36 11.54
C GLU A 76 -11.43 5.48 11.45
N CYS A 77 -11.78 5.89 10.24
CA CYS A 77 -12.67 7.01 9.98
C CYS A 77 -14.02 6.53 9.44
N LYS A 78 -14.94 6.24 10.37
CA LYS A 78 -16.31 5.77 10.03
C LYS A 78 -17.17 6.79 9.29
N SER A 79 -16.77 8.07 9.25
CA SER A 79 -17.49 9.12 8.52
C SER A 79 -17.17 9.18 7.03
N ILE A 80 -16.21 8.38 6.55
CA ILE A 80 -15.97 8.24 5.11
C ILE A 80 -17.11 7.40 4.54
N GLU A 81 -17.94 8.01 3.71
CA GLU A 81 -19.03 7.36 3.00
C GLU A 81 -18.83 7.52 1.49
N PHE A 82 -19.42 6.61 0.71
CA PHE A 82 -19.43 6.74 -0.75
C PHE A 82 -20.43 7.84 -1.19
N PRO A 83 -20.17 8.58 -2.28
CA PRO A 83 -18.95 8.58 -3.07
C PRO A 83 -17.85 9.47 -2.46
N PHE A 84 -16.58 9.10 -2.67
CA PHE A 84 -15.42 9.93 -2.27
C PHE A 84 -14.32 9.96 -3.34
N ILE A 85 -13.43 10.94 -3.24
CA ILE A 85 -12.21 11.01 -4.05
C ILE A 85 -11.04 10.56 -3.17
N ALA A 86 -10.21 9.67 -3.71
CA ALA A 86 -8.99 9.22 -3.05
C ALA A 86 -7.76 9.66 -3.84
N LEU A 87 -6.76 10.16 -3.12
CA LEU A 87 -5.41 10.32 -3.63
C LEU A 87 -4.56 9.17 -3.10
N LEU A 88 -4.27 8.20 -3.95
CA LEU A 88 -3.45 7.06 -3.60
C LEU A 88 -1.99 7.38 -3.91
N VAL A 89 -1.18 7.55 -2.86
CA VAL A 89 0.26 7.86 -2.96
C VAL A 89 1.08 6.78 -2.28
N SER A 90 1.88 6.06 -3.06
CA SER A 90 2.76 5.00 -2.60
C SER A 90 4.12 5.08 -3.30
N GLY A 91 5.02 4.13 -3.00
CA GLY A 91 6.30 4.00 -3.70
C GLY A 91 6.18 3.70 -5.20
N LYS A 92 5.02 3.21 -5.68
CA LYS A 92 4.84 2.79 -7.09
C LYS A 92 3.60 3.33 -7.77
N HIS A 93 2.73 3.99 -7.02
CA HIS A 93 1.46 4.50 -7.54
C HIS A 93 1.26 5.91 -7.02
N THR A 94 0.86 6.79 -7.92
CA THR A 94 0.30 8.10 -7.58
C THR A 94 -0.90 8.28 -8.49
N GLN A 95 -2.10 8.23 -7.90
CA GLN A 95 -3.36 8.16 -8.63
C GLN A 95 -4.45 8.96 -7.91
N ILE A 96 -5.28 9.65 -8.67
CA ILE A 96 -6.54 10.24 -8.21
C ILE A 96 -7.66 9.31 -8.69
N ILE A 97 -8.48 8.85 -7.75
CA ILE A 97 -9.50 7.84 -7.99
C ILE A 97 -10.84 8.35 -7.48
N ALA A 98 -11.86 8.36 -8.34
CA ALA A 98 -13.25 8.50 -7.93
C ALA A 98 -13.78 7.15 -7.46
N VAL A 99 -14.33 7.13 -6.25
CA VAL A 99 -14.77 5.93 -5.56
C VAL A 99 -16.27 6.03 -5.33
N TYR A 100 -17.05 5.41 -6.23
CA TYR A 100 -18.50 5.54 -6.23
C TYR A 100 -19.18 4.53 -5.29
N ASN A 101 -18.61 3.33 -5.16
CA ASN A 101 -19.06 2.27 -4.28
C ASN A 101 -17.94 1.22 -4.15
N LEU A 102 -18.10 0.22 -3.29
CA LEU A 102 -17.25 -0.97 -3.27
C LEU A 102 -17.23 -1.63 -4.66
N GLY A 103 -16.03 -1.88 -5.19
CA GLY A 103 -15.82 -2.42 -6.53
C GLY A 103 -16.14 -1.45 -7.69
N LYS A 104 -16.52 -0.20 -7.43
CA LYS A 104 -16.84 0.82 -8.46
C LYS A 104 -15.88 2.00 -8.37
N TYR A 105 -14.78 1.88 -9.10
CA TYR A 105 -13.66 2.82 -9.07
C TYR A 105 -13.36 3.36 -10.47
N GLU A 106 -13.09 4.65 -10.57
CA GLU A 106 -12.67 5.32 -11.80
C GLU A 106 -11.36 6.07 -11.55
N ILE A 107 -10.33 5.79 -12.35
CA ILE A 107 -9.08 6.55 -12.30
C ILE A 107 -9.31 7.86 -13.03
N LEU A 108 -9.30 8.95 -12.27
CA LEU A 108 -9.45 10.31 -12.80
C LEU A 108 -8.12 10.86 -13.33
N GLY A 109 -7.01 10.43 -12.72
CA GLY A 109 -5.67 10.80 -13.15
C GLY A 109 -4.58 9.97 -12.50
N ASN A 110 -3.43 9.91 -13.14
CA ASN A 110 -2.27 9.14 -12.68
C ASN A 110 -0.96 9.84 -13.00
N SER A 111 0.09 9.43 -12.30
CA SER A 111 1.46 9.79 -12.66
C SER A 111 1.79 9.21 -14.04
N LEU A 112 2.37 10.05 -14.90
CA LEU A 112 2.84 9.65 -16.23
C LEU A 112 4.28 9.12 -16.24
N ASP A 113 5.02 9.35 -15.15
CA ASP A 113 6.41 9.00 -14.98
C ASP A 113 6.70 8.31 -13.62
N ASP A 114 7.30 9.03 -12.68
CA ASP A 114 7.67 8.54 -11.37
C ASP A 114 6.51 8.73 -10.39
N ALA A 115 6.15 7.67 -9.68
CA ALA A 115 5.31 7.82 -8.50
C ALA A 115 6.01 8.73 -7.47
N ALA A 116 5.23 9.48 -6.68
CA ALA A 116 5.78 10.42 -5.71
C ALA A 116 6.75 9.75 -4.72
N GLY A 117 6.43 8.54 -4.24
CA GLY A 117 7.35 7.81 -3.37
C GLY A 117 8.67 7.42 -4.06
N GLU A 118 8.63 7.07 -5.35
CA GLU A 118 9.83 6.80 -6.15
C GLU A 118 10.68 8.06 -6.35
N ALA A 119 10.05 9.21 -6.64
CA ALA A 119 10.74 10.49 -6.75
C ALA A 119 11.45 10.87 -5.43
N PHE A 120 10.78 10.70 -4.29
CA PHE A 120 11.38 10.90 -2.97
C PHE A 120 12.61 10.00 -2.76
N ASP A 121 12.50 8.71 -3.14
CA ASP A 121 13.58 7.75 -2.97
C ASP A 121 14.78 8.05 -3.86
N LYS A 122 14.56 8.49 -5.11
CA LYS A 122 15.61 8.91 -6.05
C LYS A 122 16.34 10.15 -5.54
N VAL A 123 15.62 11.19 -5.13
CA VAL A 123 16.21 12.43 -4.60
C VAL A 123 17.01 12.16 -3.33
N SER A 124 16.45 11.38 -2.41
CA SER A 124 17.15 10.96 -1.19
C SER A 124 18.46 10.24 -1.49
N LYS A 125 18.48 9.38 -2.51
CA LYS A 125 19.69 8.68 -2.93
C LYS A 125 20.73 9.63 -3.56
N MET A 126 20.28 10.61 -4.36
CA MET A 126 21.17 11.63 -4.93
C MET A 126 21.83 12.49 -3.85
N LEU A 127 21.13 12.72 -2.73
CA LEU A 127 21.65 13.44 -1.57
C LEU A 127 22.51 12.57 -0.63
N GLY A 128 22.76 11.30 -0.97
CA GLY A 128 23.59 10.39 -0.18
C GLY A 128 22.94 9.90 1.13
N LEU A 129 21.61 10.00 1.25
CA LEU A 129 20.89 9.55 2.44
C LEU A 129 20.74 8.02 2.47
N LYS A 130 20.60 7.47 3.68
CA LYS A 130 20.39 6.04 3.90
C LYS A 130 18.90 5.69 3.90
N TYR A 131 18.60 4.42 3.63
CA TYR A 131 17.25 3.87 3.68
C TYR A 131 16.70 3.85 5.13
N PRO A 132 15.39 4.12 5.38
CA PRO A 132 14.33 4.44 4.43
C PRO A 132 14.36 5.89 3.92
N ASN A 133 14.55 6.00 2.61
CA ASN A 133 14.97 7.21 1.91
C ASN A 133 13.97 8.38 2.06
N GLY A 134 12.70 8.20 1.70
CA GLY A 134 11.70 9.28 1.78
C GLY A 134 11.50 9.89 3.19
N ARG A 135 11.61 9.07 4.26
CA ARG A 135 11.46 9.56 5.64
C ARG A 135 12.62 10.46 6.06
N GLU A 136 13.85 10.05 5.76
CA GLU A 136 15.04 10.84 6.06
C GLU A 136 15.03 12.16 5.28
N LEU A 137 14.62 12.13 4.01
CA LEU A 137 14.46 13.33 3.21
C LEU A 137 13.43 14.31 3.84
N SER A 138 12.27 13.80 4.26
CA SER A 138 11.25 14.62 4.94
C SER A 138 11.75 15.19 6.27
N ASN A 139 12.54 14.43 7.04
CA ASN A 139 13.12 14.88 8.30
C ASN A 139 14.18 15.98 8.10
N LEU A 140 14.91 15.96 6.98
CA LEU A 140 15.85 17.01 6.63
C LEU A 140 15.13 18.26 6.12
N ALA A 141 14.10 18.08 5.29
CA ALA A 141 13.30 19.17 4.76
C ALA A 141 12.64 20.01 5.86
N SER A 142 12.22 19.41 6.98
CA SER A 142 11.63 20.13 8.13
C SER A 142 12.60 21.05 8.86
N LYS A 143 13.92 20.87 8.66
CA LYS A 143 14.98 21.73 9.18
C LYS A 143 15.49 22.73 8.12
N GLY A 144 14.93 22.68 6.92
CA GLY A 144 15.31 23.54 5.81
C GLY A 144 14.79 24.97 5.96
N ILE A 145 15.36 25.87 5.16
CA ILE A 145 14.87 27.24 5.02
C ILE A 145 13.77 27.23 3.97
N LYS A 146 12.56 27.64 4.36
CA LYS A 146 11.41 27.73 3.46
C LYS A 146 11.70 28.73 2.34
N ASP A 147 11.21 28.44 1.14
CA ASP A 147 11.24 29.32 -0.03
C ASP A 147 12.66 29.72 -0.51
N TYR A 148 13.68 28.96 -0.08
CA TYR A 148 15.07 29.16 -0.52
C TYR A 148 15.32 28.65 -1.95
N PHE A 149 14.67 27.56 -2.33
CA PHE A 149 14.67 27.01 -3.69
C PHE A 149 13.24 26.84 -4.20
N TYR A 150 13.04 27.03 -5.50
CA TYR A 150 11.77 26.82 -6.18
C TYR A 150 11.90 25.65 -7.15
N PHE A 151 11.16 24.58 -6.89
CA PHE A 151 11.04 23.45 -7.82
C PHE A 151 9.83 23.65 -8.73
N PRO A 152 9.91 23.21 -10.00
CA PRO A 152 8.76 23.25 -10.90
C PRO A 152 7.61 22.40 -10.32
N ARG A 153 6.38 22.73 -10.70
CA ARG A 153 5.18 21.90 -10.49
C ARG A 153 4.71 21.38 -11.85
N PRO A 154 5.23 20.23 -12.32
CA PRO A 154 4.84 19.67 -13.60
C PRO A 154 3.32 19.51 -13.71
N MET A 155 2.80 19.65 -14.92
CA MET A 155 1.39 19.41 -15.27
C MET A 155 0.32 20.27 -14.57
N ILE A 156 0.67 21.21 -13.68
CA ILE A 156 -0.30 22.01 -12.90
C ILE A 156 -1.31 22.80 -13.75
N ASN A 157 -0.96 23.13 -14.99
CA ASN A 157 -1.82 23.87 -15.93
C ASN A 157 -2.38 22.99 -17.06
N HIS A 158 -2.22 21.67 -16.98
CA HIS A 158 -2.83 20.76 -17.95
C HIS A 158 -4.33 20.60 -17.68
N SER A 159 -5.08 20.26 -18.72
CA SER A 159 -6.55 20.13 -18.66
C SER A 159 -7.04 18.81 -18.06
N ASN A 160 -6.16 17.81 -17.93
CA ASN A 160 -6.47 16.54 -17.29
C ASN A 160 -5.92 16.50 -15.85
N LEU A 161 -6.30 15.47 -15.09
CA LEU A 161 -5.86 15.27 -13.71
C LEU A 161 -4.60 14.40 -13.61
N ASN A 162 -3.89 14.23 -14.72
CA ASN A 162 -2.59 13.54 -14.72
C ASN A 162 -1.51 14.48 -14.18
N PHE A 163 -0.43 13.88 -13.67
CA PHE A 163 0.70 14.59 -13.07
C PHE A 163 2.03 13.95 -13.42
#